data_AF-A0A9W8ICA5-F1
#
_entry.id   AF-A0A9W8ICA5-F1
#
_cell.length_a   1.000
_cell.length_b   1.000
_cell.length_c   1.000
_cell.angle_alpha   90.00
_cell.angle_beta   90.00
_cell.angle_gamma   90.00
#
_symmetry.space_group_name_H-M   'P 1'
#
loop_
_entity.id
_entity.type
_entity.pdbx_description
1 polymer ?
#
loop_
_entity_poly.entity_id
_entity_poly.type
_entity_poly.pdbx_seq_one_letter_code
_entity_poly.pdbx_strand_id
1 'polypeptide(L)'
;MKSNLLMTFLLAACAAAWTFPEKVGVYSMIHKLTQFPTGSMEERIIYGKLAMFLGDWRNSAKLSSARESSQFRDALLVLLSNVNTVRSDAINDPAGVDNLEYLVGRIRQSYGDSIYYYRSPSN
;
A
#
# COMPACT_ATOMS: atom_id res chain seq x y z
N MET A 1 26.94 -33.50 29.49
CA MET A 1 27.18 -33.82 28.05
C MET A 1 25.95 -34.55 27.56
N LYS A 2 25.27 -34.27 26.45
CA LYS A 2 25.35 -33.31 25.35
C LYS A 2 23.95 -33.37 24.70
N SER A 3 23.53 -32.29 24.06
CA SER A 3 22.46 -32.22 23.05
C SER A 3 21.05 -32.60 23.47
N ASN A 4 20.19 -31.59 23.59
CA ASN A 4 18.85 -31.57 22.97
C ASN A 4 18.34 -30.13 22.79
N LEU A 5 19.26 -29.18 22.59
CA LEU A 5 18.96 -27.74 22.43
C LEU A 5 19.03 -27.30 20.95
N LEU A 6 19.08 -28.25 20.02
CA LEU A 6 19.37 -28.00 18.61
C LEU A 6 18.18 -28.21 17.67
N MET A 7 17.04 -28.72 18.14
CA MET A 7 15.93 -29.10 17.26
C MET A 7 14.79 -28.07 17.19
N THR A 8 14.78 -27.08 18.08
CA THR A 8 13.78 -26.01 18.09
C THR A 8 14.23 -24.75 17.32
N PHE A 9 15.45 -24.74 16.77
CA PHE A 9 16.01 -23.60 16.03
C PHE A 9 15.85 -23.70 14.50
N LEU A 10 15.12 -24.70 14.00
CA LEU A 10 14.94 -24.98 12.56
C LEU A 10 13.56 -24.60 12.00
N LEU A 11 12.71 -23.94 12.80
CA LEU A 11 11.40 -23.43 12.35
C LEU A 11 11.37 -21.90 12.16
N ALA A 12 12.50 -21.23 12.34
CA ALA A 12 12.62 -19.81 12.03
C ALA A 12 12.99 -19.63 10.55
N ALA A 13 12.22 -18.78 9.87
CA ALA A 13 12.57 -18.09 8.64
C ALA A 13 12.36 -18.81 7.29
N CYS A 14 11.13 -19.27 7.03
CA CYS A 14 10.56 -18.95 5.72
C CYS A 14 9.71 -17.69 5.88
N ALA A 15 10.37 -16.54 6.02
CA ALA A 15 9.67 -15.29 5.72
C ALA A 15 9.24 -15.39 4.26
N ALA A 16 7.94 -15.29 3.99
CA ALA A 16 7.40 -15.39 2.65
C ALA A 16 7.95 -14.24 1.81
N ALA A 17 9.04 -14.51 1.08
CA ALA A 17 9.55 -13.57 0.09
C ALA A 17 8.48 -13.45 -1.01
N TRP A 18 8.16 -12.22 -1.41
CA TRP A 18 7.21 -12.01 -2.49
C TRP A 18 7.68 -12.72 -3.75
N THR A 19 6.71 -13.27 -4.46
CA THR A 19 6.92 -13.82 -5.79
C THR A 19 7.33 -12.71 -6.76
N PHE A 20 8.09 -13.07 -7.79
CA PHE A 20 8.48 -12.12 -8.84
C PHE A 20 7.28 -11.39 -9.48
N PRO A 21 6.14 -12.04 -9.79
CA PRO A 21 4.95 -11.35 -10.29
C PRO A 21 4.40 -10.30 -9.33
N GLU A 22 4.39 -10.58 -8.02
CA GLU A 22 3.90 -9.62 -7.02
C GLU A 22 4.77 -8.37 -6.97
N LYS A 23 6.09 -8.57 -7.01
CA LYS A 23 7.05 -7.46 -7.13
C LYS A 23 6.73 -6.65 -8.37
N VAL A 24 6.74 -7.25 -9.56
CA VAL A 24 6.49 -6.56 -10.83
C VAL A 24 5.17 -5.78 -10.81
N GLY A 25 4.11 -6.36 -10.22
CA GLY A 25 2.82 -5.69 -10.05
C GLY A 25 2.93 -4.41 -9.22
N VAL A 26 3.54 -4.48 -8.04
CA VAL A 26 3.74 -3.32 -7.15
C VAL A 26 4.65 -2.27 -7.79
N TYR A 27 5.79 -2.68 -8.36
CA TYR A 27 6.71 -1.77 -9.08
C TYR A 27 5.99 -1.03 -10.21
N SER A 28 5.17 -1.74 -11.00
CA SER A 28 4.43 -1.13 -12.11
C SER A 28 3.40 -0.10 -11.63
N MET A 29 2.76 -0.34 -10.49
CA MET A 29 1.80 0.60 -9.89
C MET A 29 2.51 1.82 -9.32
N ILE A 30 3.64 1.64 -8.65
CA ILE A 30 4.48 2.74 -8.14
C ILE A 30 4.99 3.61 -9.28
N HIS A 31 5.54 2.99 -10.33
CA HIS A 31 6.01 3.73 -11.49
C HIS A 31 4.90 4.60 -12.10
N LYS A 32 3.69 4.06 -12.24
CA LYS A 32 2.53 4.85 -12.69
C LYS A 32 2.19 5.98 -11.71
N LEU A 33 2.21 5.75 -10.39
CA LEU A 33 1.94 6.81 -9.41
C LEU A 33 2.93 7.98 -9.52
N THR A 34 4.20 7.72 -9.84
CA THR A 34 5.20 8.80 -10.04
C THR A 34 4.89 9.70 -11.24
N GLN A 35 4.04 9.26 -12.17
CA GLN A 35 3.68 10.00 -13.39
C GLN A 35 2.46 10.92 -13.19
N PHE A 36 1.71 10.76 -12.10
CA PHE A 36 0.47 11.50 -11.87
C PHE A 36 0.53 12.38 -10.63
N PRO A 37 -0.10 13.57 -10.64
CA PRO A 37 -0.13 14.44 -9.48
C PRO A 37 -1.04 13.88 -8.38
N THR A 38 -0.79 14.31 -7.14
CA THR A 38 -1.59 13.91 -5.96
C THR A 38 -3.03 14.37 -6.13
N GLY A 39 -3.98 13.54 -5.75
CA GLY A 39 -5.42 13.80 -5.84
C GLY A 39 -6.01 13.64 -7.25
N SER A 40 -5.20 13.27 -8.25
CA SER A 40 -5.67 13.05 -9.63
C SER A 40 -6.60 11.84 -9.74
N MET A 41 -7.42 11.81 -10.79
CA MET A 41 -8.28 10.66 -11.07
C MET A 41 -7.45 9.40 -11.35
N GLU A 42 -6.33 9.54 -12.03
CA GLU A 42 -5.43 8.45 -12.41
C GLU A 42 -4.78 7.81 -11.19
N GLU A 43 -4.30 8.62 -10.24
CA GLU A 43 -3.81 8.13 -8.95
C GLU A 43 -4.88 7.30 -8.23
N ARG A 44 -6.10 7.83 -8.14
CA ARG A 44 -7.24 7.16 -7.49
C ARG A 44 -7.56 5.81 -8.12
N ILE A 45 -7.52 5.73 -9.45
CA ILE A 45 -7.69 4.46 -10.19
C ILE A 45 -6.54 3.50 -9.87
N ILE A 46 -5.30 3.98 -9.75
CA ILE A 46 -4.16 3.14 -9.38
C ILE A 46 -4.31 2.61 -7.95
N TYR A 47 -4.78 3.42 -7.00
CA TYR A 47 -5.10 2.96 -5.65
C TYR A 47 -6.19 1.88 -5.65
N GLY A 48 -7.24 2.02 -6.46
CA GLY A 48 -8.25 0.98 -6.61
C GLY A 48 -7.64 -0.35 -7.07
N LYS A 49 -6.73 -0.31 -8.05
CA LYS A 49 -6.00 -1.50 -8.53
C LYS A 49 -5.06 -2.07 -7.48
N LEU A 50 -4.36 -1.23 -6.73
CA LEU A 50 -3.50 -1.65 -5.63
C LEU A 50 -4.31 -2.34 -4.53
N ALA A 51 -5.48 -1.81 -4.17
CA ALA A 51 -6.37 -2.44 -3.21
C ALA A 51 -6.83 -3.83 -3.69
N MET A 52 -7.24 -3.97 -4.95
CA MET A 52 -7.61 -5.27 -5.53
C MET A 52 -6.44 -6.25 -5.52
N PHE A 53 -5.24 -5.78 -5.87
CA PHE A 53 -4.01 -6.57 -5.83
C PHE A 53 -3.69 -7.08 -4.41
N LEU A 54 -3.98 -6.26 -3.39
CA LEU A 54 -3.85 -6.62 -1.97
C LEU A 54 -5.08 -7.37 -1.41
N GLY A 55 -6.06 -7.72 -2.24
CA GLY A 55 -7.25 -8.47 -1.84
C GLY A 55 -8.39 -7.64 -1.22
N ASP A 56 -8.29 -6.31 -1.18
CA ASP A 56 -9.33 -5.40 -0.68
C ASP A 56 -10.27 -4.93 -1.80
N TRP A 57 -11.12 -5.85 -2.25
CA TRP A 57 -12.15 -5.58 -3.26
C TRP A 57 -13.26 -4.66 -2.75
N ARG A 58 -13.46 -4.57 -1.43
CA ARG A 58 -14.54 -3.76 -0.84
C ARG A 58 -14.23 -2.28 -0.93
N ASN A 59 -12.98 -1.89 -0.72
CA ASN A 59 -12.58 -0.48 -0.74
C ASN A 59 -12.01 -0.03 -2.09
N SER A 60 -11.69 -0.96 -3.00
CA SER A 60 -11.18 -0.61 -4.35
C SER A 60 -12.08 0.36 -5.11
N ALA A 61 -13.40 0.13 -5.12
CA ALA A 61 -14.34 1.03 -5.78
C ALA A 61 -14.41 2.42 -5.11
N LYS A 62 -14.32 2.46 -3.79
CA LYS A 62 -14.36 3.72 -3.01
C LYS A 62 -13.12 4.59 -3.24
N LEU A 63 -12.00 3.97 -3.60
CA LEU A 63 -10.78 4.71 -3.96
C LEU A 63 -10.94 5.50 -5.26
N SER A 64 -11.92 5.18 -6.10
CA SER A 64 -12.26 5.94 -7.31
C SER A 64 -13.28 7.07 -7.09
N SER A 65 -13.84 7.18 -5.88
CA SER A 65 -14.80 8.24 -5.53
C SER A 65 -14.18 9.64 -5.60
N ALA A 66 -15.02 10.67 -5.54
CA ALA A 66 -14.59 12.05 -5.46
C ALA A 66 -13.58 12.25 -4.32
N ARG A 67 -12.55 13.06 -4.55
CA ARG A 67 -11.38 13.16 -3.65
C ARG A 67 -11.76 13.74 -2.29
N GLU A 68 -12.79 14.57 -2.25
CA GLU A 68 -13.34 15.23 -1.08
C GLU A 68 -14.32 14.34 -0.30
N SER A 69 -14.67 13.15 -0.83
CA SER A 69 -15.62 12.25 -0.18
C SER A 69 -15.02 11.58 1.06
N SER A 70 -15.85 11.35 2.08
CA SER A 70 -15.46 10.55 3.24
C SER A 70 -15.14 9.10 2.87
N GLN A 71 -15.87 8.53 1.90
CA GLN A 71 -15.62 7.18 1.40
C GLN A 71 -14.21 7.00 0.85
N PHE A 72 -13.71 7.99 0.10
CA PHE A 72 -12.34 8.00 -0.41
C PHE A 72 -11.33 8.05 0.75
N ARG A 73 -11.55 8.94 1.73
CA ARG A 73 -10.69 9.07 2.91
C ARG A 73 -10.59 7.80 3.72
N ASP A 74 -11.74 7.19 4.03
CA ASP A 74 -11.78 5.95 4.81
C ASP A 74 -11.08 4.82 4.05
N ALA A 75 -11.29 4.74 2.73
CA ALA A 75 -10.63 3.76 1.89
C ALA A 75 -9.11 3.96 1.79
N LEU A 76 -8.62 5.21 1.78
CA LEU A 76 -7.18 5.50 1.86
C LEU A 76 -6.56 5.01 3.17
N LEU A 77 -7.26 5.16 4.30
CA LEU A 77 -6.77 4.67 5.59
C LEU A 77 -6.68 3.14 5.63
N VAL A 78 -7.66 2.44 5.05
CA VAL A 78 -7.60 0.97 4.93
C VAL A 78 -6.46 0.55 4.00
N LEU A 79 -6.33 1.20 2.83
CA LEU A 79 -5.23 0.93 1.91
C LEU A 79 -3.86 1.16 2.57
N LEU A 80 -3.72 2.25 3.34
CA LEU A 80 -2.52 2.55 4.11
C LEU A 80 -2.22 1.43 5.12
N SER A 81 -3.24 0.92 5.81
CA SER A 81 -3.08 -0.21 6.74
C SER A 81 -2.57 -1.46 6.00
N ASN A 82 -3.20 -1.83 4.88
CA ASN A 82 -2.81 -3.00 4.09
C ASN A 82 -1.37 -2.89 3.59
N VAL A 83 -0.96 -1.71 3.09
CA VAL A 83 0.42 -1.46 2.64
C VAL A 83 1.41 -1.57 3.80
N ASN A 84 1.06 -1.10 5.01
CA ASN A 84 1.94 -1.23 6.17
C ASN A 84 2.11 -2.68 6.63
N THR A 85 1.05 -3.51 6.59
CA THR A 85 1.13 -4.95 6.88
C THR A 85 2.07 -5.65 5.89
N VAL A 86 1.87 -5.38 4.60
CA VAL A 86 2.67 -5.96 3.53
C VAL A 86 4.14 -5.50 3.60
N ARG A 87 4.40 -4.29 4.09
CA ARG A 87 5.76 -3.79 4.39
C ARG A 87 6.44 -4.52 5.54
N SER A 88 5.71 -4.85 6.62
CA SER A 88 6.30 -5.65 7.70
C SER A 88 6.67 -7.07 7.24
N ASP A 89 5.99 -7.61 6.23
CA ASP A 89 6.30 -8.93 5.68
C ASP A 89 7.51 -8.89 4.72
N ALA A 90 7.75 -7.75 4.07
CA ALA A 90 8.82 -7.53 3.11
C ALA A 90 10.20 -7.20 3.74
N ILE A 91 10.37 -7.30 5.07
CA ILE A 91 11.59 -6.88 5.80
C ILE A 91 12.89 -7.51 5.23
N ASN A 92 12.81 -8.66 4.56
CA ASN A 92 13.96 -9.34 3.97
C ASN A 92 14.24 -8.95 2.50
N ASP A 93 13.50 -8.00 1.92
CA ASP A 93 13.71 -7.45 0.57
C ASP A 93 13.87 -5.92 0.63
N PRO A 94 15.12 -5.40 0.69
CA PRO A 94 15.37 -3.97 0.82
C PRO A 94 14.71 -3.12 -0.27
N ALA A 95 14.72 -3.59 -1.52
CA ALA A 95 14.07 -2.88 -2.62
C ALA A 95 12.54 -2.91 -2.49
N GLY A 96 11.98 -4.00 -1.96
CA GLY A 96 10.56 -4.06 -1.58
C GLY A 96 10.19 -3.04 -0.51
N VAL A 97 11.05 -2.84 0.49
CA VAL A 97 10.82 -1.87 1.58
C VAL A 97 10.76 -0.44 1.04
N ASP A 98 11.74 0.01 0.26
CA ASP A 98 11.78 1.40 -0.28
C ASP A 98 10.52 1.75 -1.09
N ASN A 99 10.06 0.80 -1.90
CA ASN A 99 8.84 0.93 -2.70
C ASN A 99 7.58 1.06 -1.84
N LEU A 100 7.50 0.27 -0.78
CA LEU A 100 6.39 0.33 0.16
C LEU A 100 6.42 1.61 0.99
N GLU A 101 7.61 2.13 1.33
CA GLU A 101 7.76 3.44 1.96
C GLU A 101 7.28 4.58 1.06
N TYR A 102 7.63 4.53 -0.23
CA TYR A 102 7.09 5.46 -1.22
C TYR A 102 5.55 5.42 -1.23
N LEU A 103 4.95 4.23 -1.28
CA LEU A 103 3.48 4.09 -1.24
C LEU A 103 2.87 4.66 0.03
N VAL A 104 3.45 4.37 1.20
CA VAL A 104 3.02 4.92 2.49
C VAL A 104 3.04 6.45 2.46
N GLY A 105 4.14 7.05 1.99
CA GLY A 105 4.26 8.50 1.87
C GLY A 105 3.22 9.08 0.91
N ARG A 106 3.03 8.43 -0.24
CA ARG A 106 2.13 8.90 -1.28
C ARG A 106 0.65 8.83 -0.90
N ILE A 107 0.24 7.76 -0.22
CA ILE A 107 -1.12 7.60 0.33
C ILE A 107 -1.40 8.66 1.41
N ARG A 108 -0.42 8.95 2.29
CA ARG A 108 -0.56 10.00 3.31
C ARG A 108 -0.72 11.39 2.69
N GLN A 109 0.04 11.70 1.63
CA GLN A 109 -0.11 12.95 0.88
C GLN A 109 -1.53 13.06 0.30
N SER A 110 -2.05 11.98 -0.29
CA SER A 110 -3.40 11.93 -0.87
C SER A 110 -4.48 12.12 0.19
N TYR A 111 -4.29 11.56 1.37
CA TYR A 111 -5.19 11.78 2.51
C TYR A 111 -5.17 13.24 2.97
N GLY A 112 -3.99 13.85 3.08
CA GLY A 112 -3.86 15.28 3.38
C GLY A 112 -4.57 16.17 2.36
N ASP A 113 -4.37 15.89 1.07
CA ASP A 113 -5.04 16.58 -0.04
C ASP A 113 -6.58 16.48 0.07
N SER A 114 -7.10 15.27 0.31
CA SER A 114 -8.55 15.05 0.47
C SER A 114 -9.18 15.87 1.59
N ILE A 115 -8.45 16.08 2.71
CA ILE A 115 -8.92 16.89 3.84
C ILE A 115 -8.90 18.37 3.47
N TYR A 116 -7.84 18.83 2.81
CA TYR A 116 -7.72 20.22 2.37
C TYR A 116 -8.91 20.61 1.47
N TYR A 117 -9.26 19.76 0.51
CA TYR A 117 -10.40 20.00 -0.39
C TYR A 117 -11.75 19.86 0.29
N TYR A 118 -11.92 18.93 1.24
CA TYR A 118 -13.13 18.86 2.04
C TYR A 118 -13.37 20.15 2.86
N ARG A 119 -12.30 20.77 3.34
CA ARG A 119 -12.36 22.00 4.17
C ARG A 119 -12.37 23.30 3.37
N SER A 120 -12.05 23.23 2.08
CA SER A 120 -12.09 24.36 1.17
C SER A 120 -13.33 24.22 0.30
N PRO A 121 -14.54 24.56 0.82
CA PRO A 121 -15.71 24.64 -0.04
C PRO A 121 -15.35 25.61 -1.15
N SER A 122 -15.44 25.13 -2.38
CA SER A 122 -15.28 25.92 -3.59
C SER A 122 -16.02 27.26 -3.45
N ASN A 123 -15.28 28.37 -3.57
CA ASN A 123 -15.86 29.69 -3.86
C ASN A 123 -16.66 29.63 -5.17
#